data_AF-A0A147GPD4-F1
#
_entry.id   AF-A0A147GPD4-F1
#
_cell.length_a   1.000
_cell.length_b   1.000
_cell.length_c   1.000
_cell.angle_alpha   90.00
_cell.angle_beta   90.00
_cell.angle_gamma   90.00
#
_symmetry.space_group_name_H-M   'P 1'
#
loop_
_entity.id
_entity.type
_entity.pdbx_description
1 polymer ?
#
loop_
_entity_poly.entity_id
_entity_poly.type
_entity_poly.pdbx_seq_one_letter_code
_entity_poly.pdbx_strand_id
1 'polypeptide(L)'
;MADSLEGWMKEGRHLPDVLRDFHDQKDVFMAMHDLQKPASPSDAIAGHYSLDFVTGQCYVIDRFLWFMARRGYTLQRSRARLPFRDLQADVAAATERRDAHDTSLLLSVMGAGKKAPHG
;
A
#
# COMPACT_ATOMS: atom_id res chain seq x y z
N MET A 1 8.52 -24.30 -14.19
CA MET A 1 7.12 -23.83 -14.18
C MET A 1 7.08 -22.44 -13.57
N ALA A 2 7.14 -21.41 -14.40
CA ALA A 2 6.92 -20.02 -13.97
C ALA A 2 6.30 -19.20 -15.11
N ASP A 3 5.36 -19.80 -15.85
CA ASP A 3 4.67 -19.15 -16.97
C ASP A 3 3.52 -18.25 -16.51
N SER A 4 3.28 -18.17 -15.19
CA SER A 4 2.25 -17.33 -14.59
C SER A 4 2.87 -16.18 -13.78
N LEU A 5 2.18 -15.04 -13.80
CA LEU A 5 2.52 -13.86 -13.00
C LEU A 5 2.63 -14.21 -11.50
N GLU A 6 1.75 -15.07 -11.01
CA GLU A 6 1.73 -15.51 -9.61
C GLU A 6 2.98 -16.29 -9.21
N GLY A 7 3.49 -17.17 -10.08
CA GLY A 7 4.75 -17.88 -9.84
C GLY A 7 5.93 -16.93 -9.74
N TRP A 8 6.02 -15.97 -10.66
CA TRP A 8 7.06 -14.93 -10.63
C TRP A 8 7.02 -14.06 -9.35
N MET A 9 5.81 -13.75 -8.86
CA MET A 9 5.64 -13.02 -7.59
C MET A 9 6.06 -13.86 -6.39
N LYS A 10 5.65 -15.13 -6.32
CA LYS A 10 5.99 -16.07 -5.23
C LYS A 10 7.49 -16.30 -5.11
N GLU A 11 8.21 -16.29 -6.24
CA GLU A 11 9.67 -16.38 -6.27
C GLU A 11 10.38 -15.08 -5.86
N GLY A 12 9.65 -14.00 -5.56
CA GLY A 12 10.23 -12.73 -5.12
C GLY A 12 11.07 -12.02 -6.21
N ARG A 13 10.88 -12.36 -7.49
CA ARG A 13 11.64 -11.77 -8.61
C ARG A 13 11.31 -10.30 -8.89
N HIS A 14 10.30 -9.75 -8.22
CA HIS A 14 9.97 -8.34 -8.22
C HIS A 14 10.79 -7.53 -7.20
N LEU A 15 11.52 -8.20 -6.32
CA LEU A 15 12.34 -7.58 -5.28
C LEU A 15 13.83 -7.66 -5.65
N PRO A 16 14.64 -6.67 -5.21
CA PRO A 16 16.10 -6.80 -5.16
C PRO A 16 16.52 -8.04 -4.39
N ASP A 17 17.69 -8.59 -4.71
CA ASP A 17 18.15 -9.85 -4.11
C ASP A 17 18.24 -9.78 -2.57
N VAL A 18 18.71 -8.66 -2.02
CA VAL A 18 18.78 -8.39 -0.57
C VAL A 18 17.41 -8.32 0.14
N LEU A 19 16.32 -8.25 -0.64
CA LEU A 19 14.95 -8.28 -0.14
C LEU A 19 14.23 -9.57 -0.53
N ARG A 20 14.91 -10.53 -1.17
CA ARG A 20 14.31 -11.80 -1.58
C ARG A 20 14.46 -12.89 -0.52
N ASP A 21 15.57 -12.89 0.24
CA ASP A 21 15.77 -13.78 1.39
C ASP A 21 15.14 -13.17 2.65
N PHE A 22 14.39 -13.98 3.39
CA PHE A 22 13.75 -13.60 4.64
C PHE A 22 14.76 -13.16 5.71
N HIS A 23 15.95 -13.78 5.75
CA HIS A 23 16.99 -13.41 6.70
C HIS A 23 17.55 -12.01 6.40
N ASP A 24 17.85 -11.75 5.12
CA ASP A 24 18.39 -10.45 4.68
C ASP A 24 17.34 -9.33 4.81
N GLN A 25 16.05 -9.63 4.60
CA GLN A 25 14.97 -8.67 4.82
C GLN A 25 14.99 -8.13 6.26
N LYS A 26 15.12 -9.01 7.26
CA LYS A 26 15.14 -8.60 8.66
C LYS A 26 16.27 -7.61 8.93
N ASP A 27 17.46 -7.88 8.40
CA ASP A 27 18.62 -7.03 8.60
C ASP A 27 18.45 -5.66 7.92
N VAL A 28 17.81 -5.62 6.73
CA VAL A 28 17.46 -4.36 6.07
C VAL A 28 16.49 -3.54 6.91
N PHE A 29 15.45 -4.15 7.47
CA PHE A 29 14.46 -3.45 8.30
C PHE A 29 15.03 -3.01 9.65
N MET A 30 15.88 -3.82 10.27
CA MET A 30 16.61 -3.43 11.49
C MET A 30 17.55 -2.24 11.21
N ALA A 31 18.35 -2.32 10.14
CA ALA A 31 19.21 -1.22 9.73
C ALA A 31 18.41 0.06 9.42
N MET A 32 17.23 -0.08 8.80
CA MET A 32 16.35 1.06 8.57
C MET A 32 15.87 1.70 9.85
N HIS A 33 15.42 0.90 10.82
CA HIS A 33 14.98 1.40 12.12
C HIS A 33 16.12 2.10 12.87
N ASP A 34 17.32 1.53 12.88
CA ASP A 34 18.48 2.09 13.55
C ASP A 34 18.97 3.39 12.92
N LEU A 35 18.94 3.48 11.59
CA LEU A 35 19.45 4.62 10.83
C LEU A 35 18.42 5.75 10.64
N GLN A 36 17.14 5.47 10.88
CA GLN A 36 16.05 6.44 10.76
C GLN A 36 15.37 6.70 12.12
N LYS A 37 16.13 6.60 13.23
CA LYS A 37 15.62 6.93 14.58
C LYS A 37 14.85 8.25 14.55
N PRO A 38 13.59 8.26 15.03
CA PRO A 38 12.78 9.46 15.02
C PRO A 38 13.43 10.55 15.87
N ALA A 39 13.42 11.79 15.37
CA ALA A 39 13.95 12.96 16.09
C ALA A 39 13.06 13.35 17.29
N SER A 40 11.83 12.83 17.38
CA SER A 40 10.92 13.07 18.49
C SER A 40 10.18 11.80 18.94
N PRO A 41 9.82 11.67 20.23
CA PRO A 41 9.00 10.57 20.73
C PRO A 41 7.60 10.50 20.10
N SER A 42 7.10 11.59 19.51
CA SER A 42 5.81 11.61 18.79
C SER A 42 5.89 11.03 17.37
N ASP A 43 7.08 10.89 16.79
CA ASP A 43 7.30 10.22 15.50
C ASP A 43 7.61 8.73 15.66
N ALA A 44 7.64 8.23 16.90
CA ALA A 44 7.85 6.83 17.18
C ALA A 44 6.59 6.07 16.75
N ILE A 45 6.69 5.43 15.58
CA ILE A 45 5.85 4.31 15.12
C ILE A 45 6.11 3.10 16.05
N ALA A 46 5.97 3.31 17.35
CA ALA A 46 6.14 2.33 18.42
C ALA A 46 4.84 2.15 19.22
N GLY A 47 3.80 2.96 18.92
CA GLY A 47 2.54 2.95 19.66
C GLY A 47 1.38 2.14 19.07
N HIS A 48 1.48 1.65 17.82
CA HIS A 48 0.30 1.13 17.14
C HIS A 48 0.53 -0.27 16.55
N TYR A 49 0.16 -1.29 17.32
CA TYR A 49 -0.11 -2.64 16.81
C TYR A 49 -1.39 -2.71 15.95
N SER A 50 -2.10 -1.57 15.78
CA SER A 50 -3.10 -1.38 14.73
C SER A 50 -2.47 -0.57 13.60
N LEU A 51 -1.97 -1.25 12.56
CA LEU A 51 -1.57 -0.59 11.31
C LEU A 51 -2.84 -0.10 10.60
N ASP A 52 -3.26 1.13 10.88
CA ASP A 52 -4.25 1.78 10.04
C ASP A 52 -3.65 2.02 8.63
N PHE A 53 -4.53 2.19 7.64
CA PHE A 53 -4.12 2.35 6.24
C PHE A 53 -3.18 3.56 6.02
N VAL A 54 -3.40 4.65 6.75
CA VAL A 54 -2.63 5.90 6.63
C VAL A 54 -1.23 5.71 7.19
N THR A 55 -1.12 5.12 8.38
CA THR A 55 0.16 4.77 9.02
C THR A 55 0.96 3.81 8.14
N GLY A 56 0.30 2.81 7.55
CA GLY A 56 0.93 1.90 6.60
C GLY A 56 1.45 2.61 5.34
N GLN A 57 0.66 3.51 4.76
CA GLN A 57 1.06 4.31 3.61
C GLN A 57 2.28 5.20 3.91
N CYS A 58 2.25 5.95 5.00
CA CYS A 58 3.38 6.81 5.42
C CYS A 58 4.65 6.01 5.64
N TYR A 59 4.55 4.82 6.25
CA TYR A 59 5.72 3.95 6.41
C TYR A 59 6.32 3.54 5.05
N VAL A 60 5.50 3.11 4.10
CA VAL A 60 5.99 2.66 2.80
C VAL A 60 6.61 3.81 2.00
N ILE A 61 5.92 4.94 1.88
CA ILE A 61 6.36 6.05 1.04
C ILE A 61 7.48 6.86 1.72
N ASP A 62 7.28 7.29 2.96
CA ASP A 62 8.17 8.27 3.60
C ASP A 62 9.37 7.63 4.28
N ARG A 63 9.24 6.38 4.75
CA ARG A 63 10.35 5.68 5.42
C ARG A 63 11.05 4.72 4.47
N PHE A 64 10.33 3.72 3.97
CA PHE A 64 10.94 2.65 3.18
C PHE A 64 11.45 3.14 1.83
N LEU A 65 10.61 3.76 0.99
CA LEU A 65 11.05 4.24 -0.33
C LEU A 65 12.10 5.34 -0.21
N TRP A 66 12.00 6.24 0.78
CA TRP A 66 13.05 7.23 1.04
C TRP A 66 14.37 6.56 1.43
N PHE A 67 14.33 5.59 2.34
CA PHE A 67 15.51 4.83 2.75
C PHE A 67 16.20 4.16 1.56
N MET A 68 15.41 3.57 0.66
CA MET A 68 15.87 2.93 -0.56
C MET A 68 16.42 3.95 -1.56
N ALA A 69 15.77 5.10 -1.73
CA ALA A 69 16.24 6.18 -2.60
C ALA A 69 17.61 6.73 -2.17
N ARG A 70 17.86 6.86 -0.85
CA ARG A 70 19.19 7.24 -0.32
C ARG A 70 20.30 6.25 -0.66
N ARG A 71 19.95 5.03 -1.10
CA ARG A 71 20.86 3.96 -1.53
C ARG A 71 20.85 3.75 -3.04
N GLY A 72 20.26 4.69 -3.80
CA GLY A 72 20.21 4.66 -5.26
C GLY A 72 19.11 3.78 -5.86
N TYR A 73 18.20 3.24 -5.04
CA TYR A 73 17.08 2.45 -5.54
C TYR A 73 15.91 3.35 -5.95
N THR A 74 15.23 2.99 -7.04
CA THR A 74 14.01 3.66 -7.52
C THR A 74 12.96 2.62 -7.86
N LEU A 75 11.68 3.01 -7.75
CA LEU A 75 10.59 2.20 -8.29
C LEU A 75 10.67 2.23 -9.82
N GLN A 76 10.72 1.05 -10.42
CA GLN A 76 10.76 0.89 -11.87
C GLN A 76 9.74 -0.16 -12.31
N ARG A 77 9.08 0.08 -13.44
CA ARG A 77 8.19 -0.91 -14.05
C ARG A 77 9.02 -2.12 -14.48
N SER A 78 8.56 -3.32 -14.11
CA SER A 78 9.21 -4.57 -14.52
C SER A 78 9.28 -4.68 -16.05
N ARG A 79 10.39 -5.22 -16.55
CA ARG A 79 10.61 -5.54 -17.97
C ARG A 79 10.21 -6.97 -18.34
N ALA A 80 9.77 -7.77 -17.37
CA ALA A 80 9.34 -9.14 -17.61
C ALA A 80 8.13 -9.18 -18.56
N ARG A 81 8.05 -10.18 -19.44
CA ARG A 81 6.92 -10.38 -20.34
C ARG A 81 5.85 -11.22 -19.65
N LEU A 82 5.15 -10.63 -18.70
CA LEU A 82 4.08 -11.26 -17.93
C LEU A 82 2.77 -10.48 -18.13
N PRO A 83 1.60 -11.11 -17.91
CA PRO A 83 0.30 -10.46 -18.05
C PRO A 83 0.04 -9.49 -16.88
N PHE A 84 0.79 -8.39 -16.82
CA PHE A 84 0.62 -7.35 -15.81
C PHE A 84 -0.69 -6.58 -16.02
N ARG A 85 -1.37 -6.26 -14.91
CA ARG A 85 -2.56 -5.41 -14.92
C ARG A 85 -2.18 -3.94 -15.13
N ASP A 86 -3.12 -3.16 -15.65
CA ASP A 86 -2.97 -1.72 -15.78
C ASP A 86 -3.32 -1.03 -14.45
N LEU A 87 -2.32 -0.40 -13.83
CA LEU A 87 -2.45 0.21 -12.51
C LEU A 87 -3.48 1.36 -12.54
N GLN A 88 -3.43 2.19 -13.58
CA GLN A 88 -4.30 3.36 -13.70
C GLN A 88 -5.76 2.95 -13.87
N ALA A 89 -6.01 1.95 -14.73
CA ALA A 89 -7.35 1.41 -14.93
C ALA A 89 -7.90 0.77 -13.65
N ASP A 90 -7.08 0.01 -12.93
CA ASP A 90 -7.50 -0.61 -11.66
C ASP A 90 -7.83 0.44 -10.59
N VAL A 91 -7.03 1.51 -10.49
CA VAL A 91 -7.29 2.63 -9.56
C VAL A 91 -8.57 3.37 -9.94
N ALA A 92 -8.76 3.69 -11.22
CA ALA A 92 -9.95 4.37 -11.72
C ALA A 92 -11.22 3.55 -11.43
N ALA A 93 -11.24 2.27 -11.79
CA ALA A 93 -12.36 1.37 -11.55
C ALA A 93 -12.66 1.16 -10.06
N ALA A 94 -11.65 1.25 -9.18
CA ALA A 94 -11.86 1.21 -7.74
C ALA A 94 -12.48 2.52 -7.20
N THR A 95 -12.06 3.67 -7.73
CA THR A 95 -12.63 4.98 -7.37
C THR A 95 -14.08 5.08 -7.80
N GLU A 96 -14.40 4.76 -9.05
CA GLU A 96 -15.78 4.78 -9.56
C GLU A 96 -16.73 3.91 -8.72
N ARG A 97 -16.28 2.73 -8.28
CA ARG A 97 -17.07 1.85 -7.41
C ARG A 97 -17.35 2.45 -6.03
N ARG A 98 -16.38 3.17 -5.45
CA ARG A 98 -16.57 3.87 -4.16
C ARG A 98 -17.55 5.02 -4.32
N ASP A 99 -17.36 5.84 -5.35
CA ASP A 99 -18.22 7.01 -5.60
C ASP A 99 -19.68 6.59 -5.85
N ALA A 100 -19.89 5.50 -6.61
CA ALA A 100 -21.22 4.95 -6.84
C ALA A 100 -21.87 4.41 -5.56
N HIS A 101 -21.10 3.71 -4.72
CA HIS A 101 -21.57 3.19 -3.43
C HIS A 101 -21.95 4.32 -2.47
N ASP A 102 -21.13 5.35 -2.37
CA ASP A 102 -21.35 6.49 -1.48
C ASP A 102 -22.55 7.34 -1.94
N THR A 103 -22.69 7.52 -3.25
CA THR A 103 -23.87 8.15 -3.85
C THR A 103 -25.15 7.36 -3.53
N SER A 104 -25.10 6.03 -3.62
CA SER A 104 -26.23 5.16 -3.29
C SER A 104 -26.64 5.27 -1.81
N LEU A 105 -25.66 5.28 -0.90
CA LEU A 105 -25.88 5.51 0.53
C LEU A 105 -26.52 6.87 0.82
N LEU A 106 -26.00 7.93 0.20
CA LEU A 106 -26.53 9.30 0.37
C LEU A 106 -27.99 9.37 -0.07
N LEU A 107 -28.31 8.81 -1.25
CA LEU A 107 -29.69 8.77 -1.78
C LEU A 107 -30.63 7.96 -0.87
N SER A 108 -30.13 6.86 -0.30
CA SER A 108 -30.90 6.04 0.65
C SER A 108 -31.25 6.80 1.93
N VAL A 109 -30.28 7.52 2.50
CA VAL A 109 -30.47 8.36 3.70
C VAL A 109 -31.42 9.54 3.42
N MET A 110 -31.28 10.19 2.25
CA MET A 110 -32.16 11.29 1.84
C MET A 110 -33.59 10.82 1.54
N GLY A 111 -33.78 9.60 1.03
CA GLY A 111 -35.09 9.00 0.78
C GLY A 111 -35.82 8.56 2.07
N ALA A 112 -35.08 8.12 3.07
CA ALA A 112 -35.63 7.70 4.38
C ALA A 112 -36.23 8.87 5.18
N GLY A 113 -35.79 10.12 4.95
CA GLY A 113 -36.28 11.32 5.63
C GLY A 113 -37.66 11.83 5.17
N LYS A 114 -38.32 11.19 4.19
CA LYS A 114 -39.58 11.68 3.59
C LYS A 114 -40.88 11.10 4.18
N LYS A 115 -40.85 10.34 5.29
CA LYS A 115 -42.07 9.82 5.94
C LYS A 115 -42.52 10.65 7.16
N ALA A 116 -43.70 11.28 6.97
CA ALA A 116 -44.63 11.94 7.92
C ALA A 116 -44.25 13.35 8.42
N PRO A 117 -45.23 14.28 8.47
CA PRO A 117 -46.12 14.31 9.64
C PRO A 117 -47.57 13.90 9.36
N HIS A 118 -48.16 13.28 10.38
CA HIS A 118 -49.57 12.94 10.53
C HIS A 118 -50.48 14.17 10.48
N GLY A 119 -51.70 13.96 9.99
CA GLY A 119 -52.76 14.95 9.88
C GLY A 119 -53.44 15.32 11.19
#